data_AF-A0A2N1G9R3-F1
#
_entry.id   AF-A0A2N1G9R3-F1
#
_cell.length_a   1.000
_cell.length_b   1.000
_cell.length_c   1.000
_cell.angle_alpha   90.00
_cell.angle_beta   90.00
_cell.angle_gamma   90.00
#
_symmetry.space_group_name_H-M   'P 1'
#
loop_
_entity.id
_entity.type
_entity.pdbx_description
1 polymer ?
#
loop_
_entity_poly.entity_id
_entity_poly.type
_entity_poly.pdbx_seq_one_letter_code
_entity_poly.pdbx_strand_id
1 'polypeptide(L)'
;MYKDLEKFKVNDKFSFATDDSLEQVCNASEGSGVFLVYAVAEEKELIMVGSTGTVQNDGTLKIKNGGLKDKIVEGHQFAKTGRKYSWPTQMKKEDISLLEVVWYETFNDETKGIPTAVEGQVLQNFLDENGRLPRWNVAF
;
A
#
# COMPACT_ATOMS: atom_id res chain seq x y z
N MET A 1 3.52 14.28 -1.41
CA MET A 1 3.07 13.38 -0.31
C MET A 1 1.76 13.94 0.21
N TYR A 2 0.73 13.11 0.40
CA TYR A 2 -0.58 13.58 0.84
C TYR A 2 -0.50 14.09 2.28
N LYS A 3 -0.83 15.38 2.50
CA LYS A 3 -0.74 16.05 3.81
C LYS A 3 -1.51 15.31 4.90
N ASP A 4 -2.61 14.66 4.53
CA ASP A 4 -3.46 13.90 5.45
C ASP A 4 -2.78 12.68 6.06
N LEU A 5 -1.67 12.20 5.48
CA LEU A 5 -0.91 11.07 6.00
C LEU A 5 0.13 11.49 7.06
N GLU A 6 0.53 12.77 7.12
CA GLU A 6 1.56 13.28 8.05
C GLU A 6 1.16 13.17 9.53
N LYS A 7 -0.15 13.00 9.79
CA LYS A 7 -0.67 12.77 11.15
C LYS A 7 -0.37 11.37 11.68
N PHE A 8 -0.12 10.38 10.81
CA PHE A 8 0.18 9.00 11.23
C PHE A 8 1.67 8.84 11.53
N LYS A 9 2.00 8.68 12.81
CA LYS A 9 3.39 8.71 13.29
C LYS A 9 4.12 7.38 13.17
N VAL A 10 3.40 6.27 13.15
CA VAL A 10 3.96 4.95 12.90
C VAL A 10 3.90 4.68 11.40
N ASN A 11 5.05 4.88 10.75
CA ASN A 11 5.22 4.69 9.32
C ASN A 11 6.69 4.37 9.02
N ASP A 12 6.92 3.74 7.87
CA ASP A 12 8.26 3.60 7.29
C ASP A 12 8.11 3.41 5.77
N LYS A 13 9.24 3.24 5.09
CA LYS A 13 9.29 2.92 3.68
C LYS A 13 10.40 1.94 3.35
N PHE A 14 10.26 1.24 2.24
CA PHE A 14 11.31 0.40 1.68
C PHE A 14 11.33 0.49 0.16
N SER A 15 12.49 0.16 -0.40
CA SER A 15 12.66 0.03 -1.85
C SER A 15 12.62 -1.45 -2.24
N PHE A 16 12.11 -1.73 -3.44
CA PHE A 16 11.98 -3.09 -3.97
C PHE A 16 12.33 -3.12 -5.46
N ALA A 17 13.43 -3.78 -5.79
CA ALA A 17 13.88 -4.04 -7.15
C ALA A 17 13.37 -5.40 -7.67
N THR A 18 13.45 -5.61 -8.99
CA THR A 18 12.87 -6.80 -9.64
C THR A 18 13.52 -8.14 -9.26
N ASP A 19 14.73 -8.09 -8.72
CA ASP A 19 15.56 -9.21 -8.28
C ASP A 19 15.56 -9.40 -6.75
N ASP A 20 14.94 -8.48 -6.00
CA ASP A 20 14.79 -8.59 -4.56
C ASP A 20 13.75 -9.65 -4.17
N SER A 21 13.87 -10.14 -2.94
CA SER A 21 12.79 -10.86 -2.28
C SER A 21 11.90 -9.89 -1.51
N LEU A 22 10.64 -9.74 -1.94
CA LEU A 22 9.68 -8.85 -1.27
C LEU A 22 9.50 -9.22 0.21
N GLU A 23 9.54 -10.51 0.54
CA GLU A 23 9.47 -11.03 1.91
C GLU A 23 10.63 -10.52 2.79
N GLN A 24 11.81 -10.36 2.21
CA GLN A 24 13.03 -9.97 2.92
C GLN A 24 13.16 -8.45 3.07
N VAL A 25 12.82 -7.69 2.01
CA VAL A 25 12.97 -6.22 2.03
C VAL A 25 11.80 -5.51 2.69
N CYS A 26 10.63 -6.14 2.80
CA CYS A 26 9.46 -5.53 3.42
C CYS A 26 9.66 -5.31 4.93
N ASN A 27 9.79 -4.04 5.33
CA ASN A 27 9.90 -3.59 6.72
C ASN A 27 8.55 -3.19 7.34
N ALA A 28 7.43 -3.48 6.67
CA ALA A 28 6.11 -3.10 7.15
C ALA A 28 5.75 -3.76 8.48
N SER A 29 4.97 -3.05 9.30
CA SER A 29 4.48 -3.58 10.57
C SER A 29 3.42 -4.66 10.38
N GLU A 30 3.12 -5.38 11.46
CA GLU A 30 1.98 -6.31 11.53
C GLU A 30 0.67 -5.59 11.93
N GLY A 31 0.70 -4.25 11.98
CA GLY A 31 -0.44 -3.38 12.28
C GLY A 31 -1.41 -3.22 11.10
N SER A 32 -2.41 -2.35 11.28
CA SER A 32 -3.41 -2.03 10.25
C SER A 32 -3.28 -0.60 9.75
N GLY A 33 -3.52 -0.42 8.46
CA GLY A 33 -3.45 0.89 7.85
C GLY A 33 -3.35 0.82 6.34
N VAL A 34 -2.60 1.76 5.76
CA VAL A 34 -2.50 1.95 4.32
C VAL A 34 -1.06 1.82 3.85
N PHE A 35 -0.87 1.40 2.61
CA PHE A 35 0.40 1.44 1.92
C PHE A 35 0.20 2.02 0.52
N LEU A 36 1.20 2.78 0.09
CA LEU A 36 1.27 3.43 -1.21
C LEU A 36 2.49 2.85 -1.93
N VAL A 37 2.33 2.50 -3.20
CA VAL A 37 3.39 1.96 -4.04
C VAL A 37 3.66 2.94 -5.15
N TYR A 38 4.92 3.33 -5.28
CA TYR A 38 5.38 4.24 -6.31
C TYR A 38 6.33 3.52 -7.27
N ALA A 39 6.14 3.71 -8.58
CA ALA A 39 7.18 3.41 -9.55
C ALA A 39 8.22 4.54 -9.50
N VAL A 40 9.50 4.18 -9.35
CA VAL A 40 10.60 5.14 -9.28
C VAL A 40 11.35 5.14 -10.61
N ALA A 41 11.22 6.24 -11.36
CA ALA A 41 12.00 6.53 -12.56
C ALA A 41 12.62 7.94 -12.43
N GLU A 42 12.64 8.74 -13.49
CA GLU A 42 13.00 10.18 -13.40
C GLU A 42 12.04 10.93 -12.45
N GLU A 43 10.76 10.60 -12.53
CA GLU A 43 9.72 11.05 -11.61
C GLU A 43 9.09 9.85 -10.88
N LYS A 44 8.59 10.09 -9.66
CA LYS A 44 7.86 9.08 -8.90
C LYS A 44 6.39 9.09 -9.29
N GLU A 45 5.87 7.98 -9.81
CA GLU A 45 4.45 7.81 -10.11
C GLU A 45 3.78 6.98 -9.01
N LEU A 46 2.67 7.45 -8.41
CA LEU A 46 1.83 6.61 -7.56
C LEU A 46 1.09 5.60 -8.44
N ILE A 47 1.43 4.32 -8.31
CA ILE A 47 0.85 3.25 -9.14
C ILE A 47 -0.18 2.43 -8.38
N MET A 48 -0.08 2.36 -7.05
CA MET A 48 -1.01 1.62 -6.21
C MET A 48 -1.25 2.27 -4.85
N VAL A 49 -2.47 2.17 -4.35
CA VAL A 49 -2.81 2.31 -2.93
C VAL A 49 -3.50 1.04 -2.48
N GLY A 50 -3.22 0.59 -1.26
CA GLY A 50 -3.94 -0.50 -0.63
C GLY A 50 -4.05 -0.32 0.87
N SER A 51 -5.00 -1.02 1.49
CA SER A 51 -5.15 -1.05 2.95
C SER A 51 -5.34 -2.45 3.52
N THR A 52 -5.24 -2.53 4.85
CA THR A 52 -5.61 -3.70 5.65
C THR A 52 -6.12 -3.28 7.02
N GLY A 53 -6.93 -4.15 7.62
CA GLY A 53 -7.68 -3.88 8.84
C GLY A 53 -9.12 -3.47 8.53
N THR A 54 -10.06 -3.95 9.34
CA THR A 54 -11.49 -3.64 9.19
C THR A 54 -12.06 -3.21 10.53
N VAL A 55 -12.48 -1.95 10.61
CA VAL A 55 -13.18 -1.43 11.79
C VAL A 55 -14.59 -2.01 11.83
N GLN A 56 -14.93 -2.63 12.95
CA GLN A 56 -16.23 -3.24 13.20
C GLN A 56 -17.24 -2.18 13.68
N ASN A 57 -18.52 -2.55 13.74
CA ASN A 57 -19.59 -1.65 14.17
C ASN A 57 -19.44 -1.16 15.63
N ASP A 58 -18.73 -1.90 16.47
CA ASP A 58 -18.40 -1.54 17.86
C ASP A 58 -17.12 -0.68 17.97
N GLY A 59 -16.52 -0.31 16.84
CA GLY A 59 -15.29 0.48 16.78
C GLY A 59 -14.01 -0.34 16.98
N THR A 60 -14.09 -1.65 17.21
CA THR A 60 -12.91 -2.51 17.32
C THR A 60 -12.28 -2.77 15.95
N LEU A 61 -10.97 -3.04 15.95
CA LEU A 61 -10.23 -3.34 14.74
C LEU A 61 -10.09 -4.86 14.57
N LYS A 62 -10.61 -5.38 13.46
CA LYS A 62 -10.30 -6.73 13.01
C LYS A 62 -9.06 -6.70 12.12
N ILE A 63 -7.95 -7.20 12.64
CA ILE A 63 -6.72 -7.40 11.87
C ILE A 63 -6.88 -8.67 11.02
N LYS A 64 -6.63 -8.54 9.71
CA LYS A 64 -6.49 -9.71 8.83
C LYS A 64 -5.03 -10.15 8.86
N ASN A 65 -4.81 -11.46 8.91
CA ASN A 65 -3.53 -12.18 9.00
C ASN A 65 -2.30 -11.30 8.75
N GLY A 66 -1.44 -11.12 9.75
CA GLY A 66 -0.12 -10.46 9.62
C GLY A 66 -0.11 -8.98 9.19
N GLY A 67 -1.26 -8.30 9.15
CA GLY A 67 -1.34 -6.85 9.00
C GLY A 67 -0.82 -6.31 7.66
N LEU A 68 -0.14 -5.16 7.71
CA LEU A 68 0.42 -4.50 6.53
C LEU A 68 1.45 -5.37 5.82
N LYS A 69 2.36 -5.99 6.58
CA LYS A 69 3.40 -6.88 6.03
C LYS A 69 2.82 -8.02 5.20
N ASP A 70 1.94 -8.82 5.79
CA ASP A 70 1.29 -9.94 5.08
C ASP A 70 0.47 -9.44 3.88
N LYS A 71 -0.30 -8.36 4.06
CA LYS A 71 -1.07 -7.79 2.96
C LYS A 71 -0.18 -7.36 1.78
N ILE A 72 0.96 -6.73 2.05
CA ILE A 72 1.91 -6.27 1.02
C ILE A 72 2.56 -7.47 0.32
N VAL A 73 2.98 -8.48 1.07
CA VAL A 73 3.76 -9.62 0.55
C VAL A 73 2.88 -10.69 -0.10
N GLU A 74 1.85 -11.15 0.61
CA GLU A 74 0.98 -12.27 0.24
C GLU A 74 -0.31 -11.83 -0.44
N GLY A 75 -0.66 -10.55 -0.36
CA GLY A 75 -1.85 -10.03 -1.02
C GLY A 75 -1.87 -10.38 -2.51
N HIS A 76 -3.04 -10.76 -3.03
CA HIS A 76 -3.17 -11.09 -4.45
C HIS A 76 -3.36 -9.83 -5.30
N GLN A 77 -2.68 -9.78 -6.45
CA GLN A 77 -2.84 -8.75 -7.47
C GLN A 77 -2.37 -9.28 -8.84
N PHE A 78 -3.06 -8.91 -9.92
CA PHE A 78 -2.85 -9.35 -11.33
C PHE A 78 -3.04 -10.85 -11.62
N ALA A 79 -2.78 -11.71 -10.64
CA ALA A 79 -2.94 -13.15 -10.70
C ALA A 79 -3.46 -13.69 -9.35
N LYS A 80 -3.77 -14.98 -9.30
CA LYS A 80 -4.12 -15.70 -8.06
C LYS A 80 -2.88 -16.09 -7.24
N THR A 81 -1.85 -15.24 -7.23
CA THR A 81 -0.58 -15.44 -6.53
C THR A 81 -0.24 -14.20 -5.71
N GLY A 82 0.57 -14.39 -4.66
CA GLY A 82 1.03 -13.29 -3.81
C GLY A 82 1.86 -12.26 -4.59
N ARG A 83 1.80 -11.01 -4.15
CA ARG A 83 2.56 -9.88 -4.71
C ARG A 83 4.05 -10.13 -4.75
N LYS A 84 4.59 -10.93 -3.83
CA LYS A 84 5.99 -11.41 -3.88
C LYS A 84 6.37 -12.05 -5.21
N TYR A 85 5.41 -12.60 -5.96
CA TYR A 85 5.61 -13.13 -7.31
C TYR A 85 5.03 -12.24 -8.40
N SER A 86 3.85 -11.65 -8.16
CA SER A 86 3.15 -10.89 -9.20
C SER A 86 3.73 -9.50 -9.44
N TRP A 87 4.28 -8.83 -8.42
CA TRP A 87 4.94 -7.53 -8.60
C TRP A 87 6.19 -7.62 -9.48
N PRO A 88 7.19 -8.50 -9.23
CA PRO A 88 8.33 -8.64 -10.14
C PRO A 88 7.92 -8.95 -11.58
N THR A 89 6.88 -9.78 -11.75
CA THR A 89 6.36 -10.12 -13.08
C THR A 89 5.76 -8.90 -13.77
N GLN A 90 4.98 -8.09 -13.04
CA GLN A 90 4.36 -6.89 -13.60
C GLN A 90 5.38 -5.78 -13.86
N MET A 91 6.32 -5.56 -12.92
CA MET A 91 7.44 -4.63 -13.08
C MET A 91 8.21 -4.89 -14.38
N LYS A 92 8.55 -6.15 -14.68
CA LYS A 92 9.24 -6.54 -15.92
C LYS A 92 8.41 -6.26 -17.18
N LYS A 93 7.08 -6.39 -17.11
CA LYS A 93 6.19 -6.11 -18.26
C LYS A 93 6.08 -4.62 -18.57
N GLU A 94 6.19 -3.79 -17.54
CA GLU A 94 5.98 -2.34 -17.61
C GLU A 94 7.29 -1.55 -17.52
N ASP A 95 8.44 -2.23 -17.59
CA ASP A 95 9.79 -1.67 -17.51
C ASP A 95 10.04 -0.82 -16.25
N ILE A 96 9.54 -1.31 -15.11
CA ILE A 96 9.78 -0.70 -13.79
C ILE A 96 10.98 -1.38 -13.14
N SER A 97 12.05 -0.64 -12.89
CA SER A 97 13.24 -1.18 -12.21
C SER A 97 13.13 -1.17 -10.69
N LEU A 98 12.42 -0.19 -10.13
CA LEU A 98 12.36 0.05 -8.70
C LEU A 98 10.96 0.51 -8.26
N LEU A 99 10.46 -0.10 -7.18
CA LEU A 99 9.32 0.39 -6.42
C LEU A 99 9.78 1.03 -5.11
N GLU A 100 9.17 2.14 -4.71
CA GLU A 100 9.19 2.62 -3.33
C GLU A 100 7.83 2.34 -2.71
N VAL A 101 7.81 1.58 -1.62
CA VAL A 101 6.58 1.29 -0.86
C VAL A 101 6.65 2.07 0.44
N VAL A 102 5.64 2.90 0.67
CA VAL A 102 5.49 3.69 1.90
C VAL A 102 4.24 3.21 2.62
N TRP A 103 4.34 2.92 3.91
CA TRP A 103 3.22 2.39 4.69
C TRP A 103 3.00 3.18 5.97
N TYR A 104 1.77 3.22 6.43
CA TYR A 104 1.35 3.94 7.64
C TYR A 104 0.40 3.06 8.43
N GLU A 105 0.63 2.92 9.73
CA GLU A 105 -0.43 2.47 10.62
C GLU A 105 -1.41 3.62 10.81
N THR A 106 -2.65 3.41 10.36
CA THR A 106 -3.69 4.43 10.47
C THR A 106 -4.62 4.17 11.64
N PHE A 107 -4.63 2.94 12.17
CA PHE A 107 -5.47 2.53 13.28
C PHE A 107 -4.67 1.76 14.33
N ASN A 108 -4.32 2.44 15.41
CA ASN A 108 -3.63 1.93 16.60
C ASN A 108 -4.14 2.65 17.86
N ASP A 109 -3.45 2.57 18.99
CA ASP A 109 -3.93 3.17 20.24
C ASP A 109 -3.93 4.71 20.23
N GLU A 110 -3.05 5.32 19.45
CA GLU A 110 -2.91 6.79 19.36
C GLU A 110 -3.71 7.39 18.21
N THR A 111 -3.90 6.64 17.12
CA THR A 111 -4.55 7.12 15.89
C THR A 111 -5.68 6.19 15.47
N LYS A 112 -6.82 6.77 15.07
CA LYS A 112 -8.05 6.00 14.73
C LYS A 112 -8.57 6.34 13.32
N GLY A 113 -7.68 6.40 12.34
CA GLY A 113 -8.02 6.50 10.93
C GLY A 113 -8.44 5.14 10.36
N ILE A 114 -9.71 5.00 9.99
CA ILE A 114 -10.24 3.77 9.37
C ILE A 114 -9.44 3.47 8.08
N PRO A 115 -8.73 2.34 7.98
CA PRO A 115 -7.80 2.07 6.87
C PRO A 115 -8.41 2.24 5.48
N THR A 116 -9.61 1.70 5.26
CA THR A 116 -10.34 1.83 3.99
C THR A 116 -10.79 3.27 3.70
N ALA A 117 -11.10 4.06 4.72
CA ALA A 117 -11.47 5.46 4.51
C ALA A 117 -10.25 6.30 4.11
N VAL A 118 -9.09 6.02 4.73
CA VAL A 118 -7.82 6.68 4.38
C VAL A 118 -7.39 6.29 2.96
N GLU A 119 -7.48 5.01 2.60
CA GLU A 119 -7.24 4.53 1.22
C GLU A 119 -8.14 5.25 0.22
N GLY A 120 -9.45 5.32 0.50
CA GLY A 120 -10.42 6.01 -0.34
C GLY A 120 -10.11 7.50 -0.50
N GLN A 121 -9.70 8.18 0.56
CA GLN A 121 -9.31 9.59 0.49
C GLN A 121 -8.08 9.80 -0.39
N VAL A 122 -7.06 8.96 -0.27
CA VAL A 122 -5.86 9.03 -1.11
C VAL A 122 -6.22 8.79 -2.58
N LEU A 123 -7.05 7.78 -2.85
CA LEU A 123 -7.52 7.48 -4.21
C LEU A 123 -8.39 8.60 -4.78
N GLN A 124 -9.26 9.20 -3.98
CA GLN A 124 -10.08 10.34 -4.38
C GLN A 124 -9.21 11.54 -4.74
N ASN A 125 -8.22 11.88 -3.90
CA ASN A 125 -7.29 12.98 -4.19
C ASN A 125 -6.51 12.73 -5.49
N PHE A 126 -6.04 11.50 -5.71
CA PHE A 126 -5.37 11.13 -6.97
C PHE A 126 -6.31 11.26 -8.17
N LEU A 127 -7.57 10.81 -8.04
CA LEU A 127 -8.59 10.90 -9.07
C LEU A 127 -8.91 12.36 -9.43
N ASP A 128 -9.04 13.23 -8.43
CA ASP A 128 -9.33 14.66 -8.64
C ASP A 128 -8.19 15.36 -9.40
N GLU A 129 -6.95 14.99 -9.12
CA GLU A 129 -5.76 15.56 -9.77
C GLU A 129 -5.50 14.99 -11.18
N ASN A 130 -5.80 13.70 -11.41
CA ASN A 130 -5.35 12.98 -12.61
C ASN A 130 -6.48 12.54 -13.53
N GLY A 131 -7.75 12.62 -13.10
CA GLY A 131 -8.92 12.13 -13.84
C GLY A 131 -8.99 10.60 -13.98
N ARG A 132 -8.13 9.87 -13.26
CA ARG A 132 -8.05 8.40 -13.25
C ARG A 132 -7.56 7.87 -11.91
N LEU A 133 -7.74 6.58 -11.65
CA LEU A 133 -7.09 5.89 -10.52
C LEU A 133 -5.61 5.56 -10.84
N PRO A 134 -4.79 5.26 -9.81
CA PRO A 134 -3.47 4.67 -10.02
C PRO A 134 -3.56 3.41 -10.87
N ARG A 135 -2.62 3.22 -11.80
CA ARG A 135 -2.76 2.19 -12.86
C ARG A 135 -2.81 0.75 -12.37
N TRP A 136 -2.40 0.46 -11.13
CA TRP A 136 -2.53 -0.86 -10.51
C TRP A 136 -3.80 -1.00 -9.62
N ASN A 137 -4.60 0.06 -9.46
CA ASN A 137 -5.93 0.05 -8.84
C ASN A 137 -7.01 0.07 -9.95
N VAL A 138 -7.59 -1.10 -10.24
CA VAL A 138 -8.62 -1.24 -11.30
C VAL A 138 -10.00 -0.73 -10.84
N ALA A 139 -10.28 -0.83 -9.55
CA ALA A 139 -11.50 -0.37 -8.90
C ALA A 139 -11.22 -0.12 -7.40
N PHE A 140 -12.14 0.55 -6.71
CA PHE A 140 -12.13 0.80 -5.27
C PHE A 140 -13.49 0.46 -4.66
#